data_AF-A0A087TFX0-F1
#
_entry.id   AF-A0A087TFX0-F1
#
_cell.length_a   1.000
_cell.length_b   1.000
_cell.length_c   1.000
_cell.angle_alpha   90.00
_cell.angle_beta   90.00
_cell.angle_gamma   90.00
#
_symmetry.space_group_name_H-M   'P 1'
#
loop_
_entity.id
_entity.type
_entity.pdbx_description
1 polymer ?
#
loop_
_entity_poly.entity_id
_entity_poly.type
_entity_poly.pdbx_seq_one_letter_code
_entity_poly.pdbx_strand_id
1 'polypeptide(L)' 'MEYSIVLQWVACVVFICFLVYKALTKNYDYWAKQNVPFVKPRMVLGSVESGKPLHELEREWYNRYGRIYG' A
#
# COMPACT_ATOMS: atom_id res chain seq x y z
N MET A 1 10.31 37.63 3.21
CA MET A 1 10.08 37.20 1.81
C MET A 1 10.63 35.79 1.55
N GLU A 2 11.77 35.43 2.13
CA GLU A 2 12.35 34.08 1.95
C GLU A 2 11.51 32.97 2.64
N TYR A 3 11.01 33.23 3.86
CA TYR A 3 10.19 32.27 4.60
C TYR A 3 8.87 31.88 3.91
N SER A 4 8.25 32.79 3.15
CA SER A 4 7.01 32.48 2.41
C SER A 4 7.27 31.53 1.25
N ILE A 5 8.40 31.65 0.56
CA ILE A 5 8.80 30.74 -0.52
C ILE A 5 9.11 29.36 0.05
N VAL A 6 9.88 29.29 1.15
CA VAL A 6 10.20 28.01 1.80
C VAL A 6 8.94 27.30 2.28
N LEU A 7 8.00 28.02 2.92
CA LEU A 7 6.72 27.47 3.35
C LEU A 7 5.89 26.92 2.18
N GLN A 8 5.90 27.63 1.05
CA GLN A 8 5.17 27.22 -0.16
C GLN A 8 5.77 25.95 -0.78
N TRP A 9 7.10 25.83 -0.85
CA TRP A 9 7.76 24.60 -1.29
C TRP A 9 7.50 23.41 -0.37
N VAL A 10 7.52 23.61 0.95
CA VAL A 10 7.17 22.55 1.91
C VAL A 10 5.74 22.08 1.70
N ALA A 11 4.79 23.00 1.52
CA ALA A 11 3.39 22.66 1.23
C ALA A 11 3.25 21.88 -0.08
N CYS A 12 3.97 22.27 -1.14
CA CYS A 12 3.99 21.54 -2.41
C CYS A 12 4.51 20.11 -2.25
N VAL A 13 5.62 19.91 -1.51
CA VAL A 13 6.18 18.57 -1.27
C VAL A 13 5.19 17.70 -0.50
N VAL A 14 4.59 18.22 0.58
CA VAL A 14 3.59 17.48 1.36
C VAL A 14 2.38 17.11 0.50
N PHE A 15 1.91 18.03 -0.34
CA PHE A 15 0.80 17.78 -1.25
C PHE A 15 1.12 16.69 -2.29
N ILE A 16 2.31 16.73 -2.88
CA ILE A 16 2.78 15.69 -3.81
C ILE A 16 2.87 14.34 -3.10
N CYS A 17 3.46 14.26 -1.91
CA CYS A 17 3.51 13.03 -1.12
C CYS A 17 2.12 12.48 -0.81
N PHE A 18 1.15 13.36 -0.49
CA PHE A 18 -0.23 12.97 -0.27
C PHE A 18 -0.91 12.42 -1.52
N LEU A 19 -0.70 13.04 -2.68
CA LEU A 19 -1.23 12.54 -3.96
C LEU A 19 -0.63 11.19 -4.34
N VAL A 20 0.67 11.01 -4.16
CA VAL A 20 1.36 9.72 -4.38
C VAL A 20 0.81 8.66 -3.42
N TYR A 21 0.67 8.99 -2.14
CA TYR A 21 0.05 8.09 -1.14
C TYR A 21 -1.36 7.66 -1.57
N LYS A 22 -2.19 8.61 -2.00
CA LYS A 22 -3.55 8.34 -2.46
C LYS A 22 -3.56 7.49 -3.74
N ALA A 23 -2.64 7.76 -4.67
CA ALA A 23 -2.54 6.99 -5.92
C ALA A 23 -2.15 5.53 -5.65
N LEU A 24 -1.20 5.29 -4.74
CA LEU A 24 -0.77 3.95 -4.35
C LEU A 24 -1.85 3.18 -3.58
N THR A 25 -2.58 3.86 -2.68
CA THR A 25 -3.60 3.24 -1.83
C THR A 25 -4.97 3.11 -2.49
N LYS A 26 -5.24 3.84 -3.58
CA LYS A 26 -6.53 3.79 -4.32
C LYS A 26 -6.96 2.39 -4.74
N ASN A 27 -6.01 1.50 -5.02
CA ASN A 27 -6.29 0.13 -5.47
C ASN A 27 -6.32 -0.89 -4.33
N TYR A 28 -5.96 -0.52 -3.10
CA TYR A 28 -5.92 -1.45 -1.96
C TYR A 28 -7.32 -1.94 -1.57
N ASP A 29 -8.36 -1.16 -1.88
CA ASP A 29 -9.74 -1.51 -1.57
C ASP A 29 -10.40 -2.38 -2.65
N TYR A 30 -9.67 -2.76 -3.72
CA TYR A 30 -10.24 -3.53 -4.84
C TYR A 30 -10.84 -4.87 -4.38
N TRP A 31 -10.06 -5.67 -3.66
CA TRP A 31 -10.49 -6.97 -3.15
C TRP A 31 -11.50 -6.84 -1.99
N ALA A 32 -11.35 -5.80 -1.16
CA ALA A 32 -12.30 -5.48 -0.10
C ALA A 32 -13.73 -5.25 -0.65
N LYS A 33 -13.84 -4.53 -1.78
CA LYS A 33 -15.14 -4.29 -2.44
C LYS A 33 -15.78 -5.55 -3.00
N GLN A 34 -15.00 -6.57 -3.31
CA GLN A 34 -15.49 -7.85 -3.83
C GLN A 34 -15.79 -8.88 -2.73
N ASN A 35 -15.64 -8.51 -1.46
CA ASN A 35 -15.69 -9.43 -0.31
C ASN A 35 -14.70 -10.60 -0.45
N VAL A 36 -13.60 -10.40 -1.17
CA VAL A 36 -12.52 -11.38 -1.30
C VAL A 36 -11.55 -11.16 -0.15
N PRO A 37 -11.20 -12.21 0.62
CA PRO A 37 -10.17 -12.09 1.65
C PRO A 37 -8.85 -11.65 1.00
N PHE A 38 -8.19 -10.63 1.53
CA PHE A 38 -6.98 -10.10 0.91
C PHE A 38 -5.87 -9.89 1.94
N VAL A 39 -4.63 -10.01 1.47
CA VAL A 39 -3.46 -9.70 2.28
C VAL A 39 -3.34 -8.18 2.34
N LYS A 40 -3.42 -7.62 3.55
CA LYS A 40 -3.34 -6.16 3.72
C LYS A 40 -1.99 -5.64 3.20
N PRO A 41 -1.96 -4.86 2.12
CA PRO A 41 -0.71 -4.38 1.56
C PRO A 41 -0.05 -3.38 2.51
N ARG A 42 1.26 -3.53 2.74
CA ARG A 42 2.10 -2.52 3.42
C ARG A 42 2.43 -1.40 2.42
N MET A 43 2.52 -0.17 2.91
CA MET A 43 2.56 1.07 2.11
C MET A 43 3.61 1.13 0.98
N VAL A 44 4.70 0.36 1.04
CA VAL A 44 5.82 0.45 0.06
C VAL A 44 6.13 -0.88 -0.63
N LEU A 45 5.98 -2.01 0.08
CA LEU A 45 6.31 -3.34 -0.44
C LEU A 45 5.06 -4.14 -0.89
N GLY A 46 3.86 -3.58 -0.70
CA GLY A 46 2.62 -4.32 -0.91
C GLY A 46 2.52 -5.49 0.06
N SER A 47 2.12 -6.67 -0.43
CA SER A 47 1.99 -7.89 0.37
C SER A 47 3.31 -8.64 0.56
N VAL A 48 4.38 -8.29 -0.16
CA VAL A 48 5.64 -9.03 -0.13
C VAL A 48 6.38 -8.75 1.18
N GLU A 49 6.63 -9.79 1.96
CA GLU A 49 7.41 -9.71 3.19
C GLU A 49 8.88 -10.01 2.91
N SER A 50 9.76 -9.09 3.34
CA SER A 50 11.21 -9.26 3.27
C SER A 50 11.63 -10.33 4.28
N GLY A 51 12.18 -11.45 3.81
CA GLY A 51 12.78 -12.48 4.66
C GLY A 51 12.25 -13.90 4.47
N LYS A 52 11.17 -14.10 3.71
CA LYS A 52 10.67 -15.43 3.33
C LYS A 52 10.63 -15.60 1.81
N PRO A 53 10.92 -16.81 1.27
CA PRO A 53 10.70 -17.10 -0.13
C PRO A 53 9.20 -17.03 -0.46
N LEU A 54 8.87 -16.65 -1.70
CA LEU A 54 7.49 -16.41 -2.14
C LEU A 54 6.56 -17.59 -1.87
N HIS A 55 7.02 -18.83 -2.06
CA HIS A 55 6.19 -20.02 -1.86
C HIS A 55 5.74 -20.19 -0.39
N GLU A 56 6.53 -19.73 0.58
CA GLU A 56 6.18 -19.87 2.01
C GLU A 56 5.10 -18.86 2.36
N LEU A 57 5.24 -17.64 1.85
CA LEU A 57 4.22 -16.59 1.98
C LEU A 57 2.91 -17.02 1.33
N GLU A 58 2.97 -17.55 0.11
CA GLU A 58 1.78 -18.03 -0.61
C GLU A 58 1.08 -19.18 0.13
N ARG A 59 1.85 -20.11 0.72
CA ARG A 59 1.31 -21.20 1.53
C ARG A 59 0.66 -20.68 2.83
N GLU A 60 1.28 -19.71 3.50
CA GLU A 60 0.71 -19.08 4.69
C GLU A 60 -0.59 -18.34 4.37
N TRP A 61 -0.64 -17.61 3.25
CA TRP A 61 -1.84 -16.91 2.80
C TRP A 61 -2.94 -17.89 2.41
N TYR A 62 -2.62 -18.95 1.68
CA TYR A 62 -3.57 -20.01 1.32
C TYR A 62 -4.20 -20.65 2.57
N ASN A 63 -3.38 -20.96 3.58
CA ASN A 63 -3.87 -21.56 4.82
C ASN A 63 -4.74 -20.59 5.65
N ARG A 64 -4.48 -19.27 5.57
CA ARG A 64 -5.20 -18.25 6.34
C ARG A 64 -6.50 -17.79 5.66
N TYR A 65 -6.46 -17.58 4.35
CA TYR A 65 -7.52 -16.95 3.57
C TYR A 65 -8.30 -17.94 2.71
N GLY A 66 -7.79 -19.17 2.57
CA GLY A 66 -8.40 -20.22 1.79
C GLY A 66 -7.98 -20.19 0.33
N ARG A 67 -8.79 -20.84 -0.52
CA ARG A 67 -8.45 -21.09 -1.93
C ARG A 67 -8.39 -19.83 -2.80
N ILE A 68 -9.14 -18.79 -2.45
CA ILE A 68 -9.25 -17.55 -3.24
C ILE A 68 -8.95 -16.39 -2.29
N TYR A 69 -7.86 -15.68 -2.57
CA TYR A 69 -7.48 -14.48 -1.86
C TYR A 69 -6.79 -13.48 -2.79
N GLY A 70 -6.78 -12.22 -2.38
CA GLY A 70 -6.24 -11.08 -3.13
C GLY A 70 -5.01 -10.42 -2.53
#